data_AF-A0A1V4D9D0-F1
#
_entry.id   AF-A0A1V4D9D0-F1
#
_cell.length_a   1.000
_cell.length_b   1.000
_cell.length_c   1.000
_cell.angle_alpha   90.00
_cell.angle_beta   90.00
_cell.angle_gamma   90.00
#
_symmetry.space_group_name_H-M   'P 1'
#
loop_
_entity.id
_entity.type
_entity.pdbx_description
1 polymer ?
#
loop_
_entity_poly.entity_id
_entity_poly.type
_entity_poly.pdbx_seq_one_letter_code
_entity_poly.pdbx_strand_id
1 'polypeptide(L)'
;MDRTELVRTLRDEQVPDALYDIPGVQDIPVQPDAYYYLRPAPDGGWETGLRERSLDRDTSRFATEDEACRDLLEKLRARPRPPEGGGESVDELLAQGDELRRWAREEVERALRERRSEDDER
;
A
#
# COMPACT_ATOMS: atom_id res chain seq x y z
N MET A 1 -8.96 1.31 -26.50
CA MET A 1 -8.20 0.59 -25.47
C MET A 1 -8.85 -0.75 -25.24
N ASP A 2 -8.15 -1.80 -25.63
CA ASP A 2 -8.49 -3.18 -25.28
C ASP A 2 -7.56 -3.70 -24.18
N ARG A 3 -7.85 -4.87 -23.62
CA ARG A 3 -7.02 -5.50 -22.58
C ARG A 3 -5.56 -5.70 -22.98
N THR A 4 -5.28 -5.93 -24.26
CA THR A 4 -3.90 -6.14 -24.75
C THR A 4 -3.14 -4.81 -24.81
N GLU A 5 -3.80 -3.76 -25.29
CA GLU A 5 -3.29 -2.39 -25.31
C GLU A 5 -3.03 -1.87 -23.88
N LEU A 6 -3.92 -2.20 -22.93
CA LEU A 6 -3.74 -1.89 -21.52
C LEU A 6 -2.47 -2.55 -20.96
N VAL A 7 -2.30 -3.87 -21.14
CA VAL A 7 -1.11 -4.58 -20.62
C VAL A 7 0.19 -4.05 -21.24
N ARG A 8 0.18 -3.71 -22.53
CA ARG A 8 1.34 -3.06 -23.16
C ARG A 8 1.65 -1.72 -22.50
N THR A 9 0.64 -0.88 -22.28
CA THR A 9 0.80 0.41 -21.61
C THR A 9 1.34 0.26 -20.19
N LEU A 10 0.81 -0.70 -19.42
CA LEU A 10 1.27 -0.97 -18.06
C LEU A 10 2.72 -1.46 -18.00
N ARG A 11 3.14 -2.30 -18.97
CA ARG A 11 4.52 -2.76 -19.08
C ARG A 11 5.48 -1.64 -19.49
N ASP A 12 5.09 -0.78 -20.42
CA ASP A 12 5.86 0.40 -20.82
C ASP A 12 6.05 1.37 -19.63
N GLU A 13 5.03 1.50 -18.78
CA GLU A 13 5.09 2.27 -17.52
C GLU A 13 5.77 1.53 -16.36
N GLN A 14 6.27 0.31 -16.58
CA GLN A 14 6.93 -0.53 -15.58
C GLN A 14 6.06 -0.81 -14.34
N VAL A 15 4.74 -0.88 -14.53
CA VAL A 15 3.81 -1.31 -13.47
C VAL A 15 4.01 -2.80 -13.20
N PRO A 16 4.27 -3.22 -11.95
CA PRO A 16 4.50 -4.64 -11.66
C PRO A 16 3.28 -5.51 -11.98
N ASP A 17 3.52 -6.62 -12.69
CA ASP A 17 2.47 -7.56 -13.12
C ASP A 17 1.69 -8.19 -11.94
N ALA A 18 2.26 -8.21 -10.74
CA ALA A 18 1.57 -8.68 -9.54
C ALA A 18 0.46 -7.73 -9.04
N LEU A 19 0.35 -6.52 -9.59
CA LEU A 19 -0.62 -5.53 -9.12
C LEU A 19 -1.97 -5.62 -9.82
N TYR A 20 -2.08 -6.35 -10.94
CA TYR A 20 -3.28 -6.39 -11.75
C TYR A 20 -3.55 -7.77 -12.34
N ASP A 21 -4.82 -8.17 -12.34
CA ASP A 21 -5.32 -9.41 -12.94
C ASP A 21 -6.27 -9.08 -14.09
N ILE A 22 -5.95 -9.58 -15.28
CA ILE A 22 -6.69 -9.36 -16.52
C ILE A 22 -6.87 -10.73 -17.21
N PRO A 23 -8.03 -11.40 -17.02
CA PRO A 23 -8.28 -12.73 -17.53
C PRO A 23 -8.04 -12.85 -19.03
N GLY A 24 -7.24 -13.86 -19.39
CA GLY A 24 -6.86 -14.17 -20.77
C GLY A 24 -5.71 -13.35 -21.34
N VAL A 25 -5.16 -12.36 -20.61
CA VAL A 25 -4.02 -11.54 -21.06
C VAL A 25 -2.88 -11.53 -20.04
N GLN A 26 -3.19 -11.30 -18.77
CA GLN A 26 -2.23 -11.33 -17.68
C GLN A 26 -2.90 -11.94 -16.45
N ASP A 27 -2.42 -13.09 -16.02
CA ASP A 27 -2.89 -13.76 -14.80
C ASP A 27 -1.79 -13.65 -13.73
N ILE A 28 -2.17 -13.59 -12.46
CA ILE A 28 -1.20 -13.47 -11.37
C ILE A 28 -0.93 -14.88 -10.80
N PRO A 29 0.31 -15.41 -10.95
CA PRO A 29 0.61 -16.79 -10.55
C PRO A 29 0.51 -17.02 -9.03
N VAL A 30 0.71 -15.98 -8.23
CA VAL A 30 0.53 -15.98 -6.78
C VAL A 30 -0.33 -14.79 -6.42
N GLN A 31 -1.56 -15.02 -5.97
CA GLN A 31 -2.48 -13.92 -5.65
C GLN A 31 -1.99 -13.17 -4.40
N PRO A 32 -1.57 -11.91 -4.52
CA PRO A 32 -1.20 -11.11 -3.37
C PRO A 32 -2.45 -10.77 -2.55
N ASP A 33 -2.23 -10.31 -1.32
CA ASP A 33 -3.32 -9.84 -0.47
C ASP A 33 -4.06 -8.63 -1.06
N ALA A 34 -3.48 -7.90 -2.02
CA ALA A 34 -4.12 -6.78 -2.71
C ALA A 34 -3.73 -6.68 -4.19
N TYR A 35 -4.69 -6.78 -5.11
CA TYR A 35 -4.49 -6.59 -6.56
C TYR A 35 -5.73 -5.99 -7.22
N TYR A 36 -5.53 -5.17 -8.25
CA TYR A 36 -6.64 -4.72 -9.08
C TYR A 36 -7.06 -5.81 -10.04
N TYR A 37 -8.33 -5.86 -10.42
CA TYR A 37 -8.82 -6.79 -11.41
C TYR A 37 -9.67 -6.07 -12.46
N LEU A 38 -9.72 -6.64 -13.66
CA LEU A 38 -10.67 -6.29 -14.70
C LEU A 38 -11.30 -7.58 -15.23
N ARG A 39 -12.62 -7.70 -15.15
CA ARG A 39 -13.35 -8.90 -15.57
C ARG A 39 -14.67 -8.57 -16.26
N PRO A 40 -15.21 -9.47 -17.11
CA PRO A 40 -16.57 -9.34 -17.59
C PRO A 40 -17.57 -9.41 -16.42
N ALA A 41 -18.55 -8.51 -16.42
CA ALA A 41 -19.62 -8.53 -15.43
C ALA A 41 -20.67 -9.60 -15.78
N PRO A 42 -21.28 -10.28 -14.78
CA PRO A 42 -22.23 -11.37 -15.02
C PRO A 42 -23.52 -10.94 -15.73
N ASP A 43 -23.88 -9.67 -15.59
CA ASP A 43 -25.02 -8.96 -16.19
C ASP A 43 -24.69 -8.34 -17.55
N GLY A 44 -23.49 -8.58 -18.07
CA GLY A 44 -22.96 -7.94 -19.26
C GLY A 44 -22.18 -6.66 -18.94
N GLY A 45 -21.27 -6.30 -19.85
CA GLY A 45 -20.31 -5.21 -19.61
C GLY A 45 -19.09 -5.68 -18.83
N TRP A 46 -18.44 -4.74 -18.17
CA TRP A 46 -17.13 -4.91 -17.54
C TRP A 46 -17.12 -4.38 -16.12
N GLU A 47 -16.33 -5.02 -15.27
CA GLU A 47 -16.15 -4.63 -13.88
C GLU A 47 -14.65 -4.49 -13.60
N THR A 48 -14.29 -3.37 -12.97
CA THR A 48 -12.98 -3.17 -12.37
C THR A 48 -13.13 -3.12 -10.85
N GLY A 49 -12.07 -3.45 -10.12
CA GLY A 49 -12.08 -3.34 -8.67
C GLY A 49 -10.73 -3.64 -8.07
N LEU A 50 -10.61 -3.42 -6.77
CA LEU A 50 -9.49 -3.83 -5.94
C LEU A 50 -9.93 -5.06 -5.15
N ARG A 51 -9.26 -6.20 -5.34
CA ARG A 51 -9.41 -7.33 -4.44
C ARG A 51 -8.38 -7.19 -3.33
N GLU A 52 -8.86 -7.09 -2.09
CA GLU A 52 -8.02 -7.02 -0.90
C GLU A 52 -8.47 -8.07 0.13
N ARG A 53 -7.56 -8.96 0.54
CA ARG A 53 -7.80 -10.02 1.54
C ARG A 53 -9.06 -10.84 1.21
N SER A 54 -9.19 -11.19 -0.07
CA SER A 54 -10.33 -11.91 -0.67
C SER A 54 -11.66 -11.14 -0.71
N LEU A 55 -11.65 -9.82 -0.48
CA LEU A 55 -12.82 -8.94 -0.57
C LEU A 55 -12.71 -7.99 -1.76
N ASP A 56 -13.80 -7.82 -2.49
CA ASP A 56 -13.88 -6.85 -3.60
C ASP A 56 -14.23 -5.46 -3.02
N ARG A 57 -13.38 -4.47 -3.33
CA ARG A 57 -13.46 -3.06 -2.91
C ARG A 57 -13.36 -2.15 -4.14
N ASP A 58 -13.85 -0.92 -4.02
CA ASP A 58 -13.80 0.12 -5.06
C ASP A 58 -14.20 -0.38 -6.45
N THR A 59 -15.26 -1.19 -6.47
CA THR A 59 -15.75 -1.82 -7.68
C THR A 59 -16.47 -0.80 -8.54
N SER A 60 -16.22 -0.83 -9.83
CA SER A 60 -16.83 0.06 -10.81
C SER A 60 -17.25 -0.75 -12.02
N ARG A 61 -18.42 -0.40 -12.58
CA ARG A 61 -19.05 -1.13 -13.69
C ARG A 61 -19.12 -0.23 -14.90
N PHE A 62 -18.84 -0.83 -16.05
CA PHE A 62 -18.72 -0.14 -17.33
C PHE A 62 -19.47 -0.90 -18.41
N ALA A 63 -20.02 -0.18 -19.37
CA ALA A 63 -20.72 -0.77 -20.50
C ALA A 63 -19.72 -1.38 -21.49
N THR A 64 -18.52 -0.80 -21.60
CA THR A 64 -17.52 -1.16 -22.61
C THR A 64 -16.17 -1.57 -22.01
N GLU A 65 -15.43 -2.40 -22.74
CA GLU A 65 -14.07 -2.81 -22.38
C GLU A 65 -13.13 -1.60 -22.30
N ASP A 66 -13.34 -0.65 -23.20
CA ASP A 66 -12.54 0.56 -23.35
C ASP A 66 -12.65 1.51 -22.15
N GLU A 67 -13.86 1.70 -21.62
CA GLU A 67 -14.08 2.47 -20.40
C GLU A 67 -13.43 1.78 -19.18
N ALA A 68 -13.63 0.47 -19.04
CA ALA A 68 -13.04 -0.30 -17.95
C ALA A 68 -11.51 -0.31 -17.99
N CYS A 69 -10.91 -0.42 -19.17
CA CYS A 69 -9.45 -0.39 -19.31
C CYS A 69 -8.87 0.97 -18.93
N ARG A 70 -9.53 2.07 -19.31
CA ARG A 70 -9.08 3.43 -18.91
C ARG A 70 -9.20 3.66 -17.41
N ASP A 71 -10.31 3.23 -16.80
CA ASP A 71 -10.50 3.33 -15.36
C ASP A 71 -9.44 2.53 -14.59
N LEU A 72 -9.15 1.29 -15.01
CA LEU A 72 -8.12 0.48 -14.39
C LEU A 72 -6.72 1.13 -14.52
N LEU A 73 -6.41 1.68 -15.69
CA LEU A 73 -5.16 2.41 -15.91
C LEU A 73 -5.04 3.63 -14.98
N GLU A 74 -6.13 4.39 -14.82
CA GLU A 74 -6.16 5.53 -13.92
C GLU A 74 -5.96 5.11 -12.45
N LYS A 75 -6.64 4.06 -11.99
CA LYS A 75 -6.45 3.50 -10.63
C LYS A 75 -5.01 3.06 -10.38
N LEU A 76 -4.38 2.41 -11.37
CA LEU A 76 -2.99 1.94 -11.27
C LEU A 76 -1.98 3.10 -11.27
N ARG A 77 -2.25 4.18 -12.02
CA ARG A 77 -1.42 5.39 -12.01
C ARG A 77 -1.62 6.27 -10.78
N ALA A 78 -2.84 6.32 -10.25
CA ALA A 78 -3.20 7.09 -9.07
C ALA A 78 -2.78 6.41 -7.77
N ARG A 79 -2.30 5.16 -7.81
CA ARG A 79 -1.75 4.49 -6.63
C ARG A 79 -0.62 5.36 -6.06
N PRO A 80 -0.64 5.65 -4.75
CA PRO A 80 0.49 6.31 -4.13
C PRO A 80 1.69 5.40 -4.36
N ARG A 81 2.67 5.91 -5.13
CA ARG A 81 3.97 5.26 -5.25
C ARG A 81 4.44 5.02 -3.81
N PRO A 82 4.94 3.82 -3.46
CA PRO A 82 5.58 3.64 -2.16
C PRO A 82 6.53 4.83 -1.97
N PRO A 83 6.48 5.53 -0.83
CA PRO A 83 7.27 6.74 -0.64
C PRO A 83 8.69 6.37 -1.07
N GLU A 84 9.21 7.05 -2.10
CA GLU A 84 10.55 6.78 -2.59
C GLU A 84 11.49 7.11 -1.44
N GLY A 85 11.89 6.09 -0.68
CA GLY A 85 12.70 6.17 0.54
C GLY A 85 12.62 7.53 1.21
N GLY A 86 11.45 7.85 1.78
CA GLY A 86 11.20 9.20 2.30
C GLY A 86 12.14 9.54 3.43
N GLY A 87 13.28 10.17 3.09
CA GLY A 87 14.16 11.00 3.93
C GLY A 87 14.88 10.33 5.10
N GLU A 88 14.16 9.54 5.90
CA GLU A 88 14.62 8.93 7.13
C GLU A 88 14.91 7.45 6.88
N SER A 89 16.16 7.09 7.05
CA SER A 89 16.55 5.68 6.98
C SER A 89 15.95 4.90 8.15
N VAL A 90 15.73 3.59 7.99
CA VAL A 90 15.30 2.73 9.09
C VAL A 90 16.26 2.84 10.29
N ASP A 91 17.56 2.99 10.02
CA ASP A 91 18.59 3.24 11.03
C ASP A 91 18.37 4.55 11.81
N GLU A 92 17.93 5.62 11.14
CA GLU A 92 17.68 6.92 11.76
C GLU A 92 16.47 6.86 12.69
N LEU A 93 15.39 6.19 12.27
CA LEU A 93 14.23 5.93 13.12
C LEU A 93 14.59 5.08 14.35
N LEU A 94 15.45 4.08 14.17
CA LEU A 94 15.93 3.25 15.28
C LEU A 94 16.80 4.06 16.25
N ALA A 95 17.66 4.93 15.73
CA ALA A 95 18.50 5.82 16.54
C ALA A 95 17.65 6.80 17.36
N GLN A 96 16.64 7.42 16.74
CA GLN A 96 15.69 8.31 17.44
C GLN A 96 14.94 7.57 18.57
N GLY A 97 14.57 6.30 18.33
CA GLY A 97 13.95 5.45 19.35
C GLY A 97 14.88 5.16 20.55
N ASP A 98 16.17 5.00 20.31
CA ASP A 98 17.16 4.78 21.38
C ASP A 98 17.42 6.02 22.23
N GLU A 99 17.42 7.20 21.61
CA GLU A 99 17.54 8.48 22.32
C GLU A 99 16.33 8.71 23.24
N LEU A 100 15.12 8.47 22.76
CA LEU A 100 13.90 8.60 23.56
C LEU A 100 13.91 7.63 24.77
N ARG A 101 14.36 6.39 24.56
CA ARG A 101 14.49 5.39 25.64
C ARG A 101 15.51 5.79 26.69
N ARG A 102 16.61 6.42 26.29
CA ARG A 102 17.65 6.92 27.20
C ARG A 102 17.13 8.07 28.04
N TRP A 103 16.53 9.07 27.39
CA TRP A 103 15.93 10.21 28.07
C TRP A 103 14.89 9.77 29.10
N ALA A 104 14.00 8.84 28.73
CA ALA A 104 12.99 8.32 29.64
C ALA A 104 13.60 7.63 30.89
N ARG A 105 14.71 6.89 30.74
CA ARG A 105 15.42 6.29 31.88
C ARG A 105 16.05 7.34 32.78
N GLU A 106 16.67 8.36 32.20
CA GLU A 106 17.33 9.44 32.95
C GLU A 106 16.31 10.23 33.79
N GLU A 107 15.13 10.51 33.23
CA GLU A 107 14.05 11.17 33.95
C GLU A 107 13.53 10.32 35.13
N VAL A 108 13.33 9.02 34.92
CA VAL A 108 12.93 8.11 36.02
C VAL A 108 14.00 8.04 37.09
N GLU A 109 15.27 7.92 36.71
CA GLU A 109 16.36 7.85 37.69
C GLU A 109 16.49 9.15 38.49
N ARG A 110 16.33 10.31 37.84
CA ARG A 110 16.29 11.61 38.52
C ARG A 110 15.18 11.67 39.56
N ALA A 111 13.94 11.34 39.16
CA ALA A 111 12.80 11.36 40.07
C ALA A 111 12.96 10.40 41.26
N LEU A 112 13.59 9.23 41.04
CA LEU A 112 13.89 8.29 42.12
C LEU A 112 14.95 8.81 43.09
N ARG A 113 15.95 9.55 42.59
CA ARG A 113 16.97 10.19 43.46
C ARG A 113 16.37 11.30 44.30
N GLU A 114 15.57 12.18 43.69
CA GLU A 114 14.89 13.29 44.36
C GLU A 114 14.02 12.78 45.52
N ARG A 115 13.18 11.76 45.27
CA ARG A 115 12.33 11.16 46.31
C ARG A 115 13.14 10.55 47.45
N ARG A 116 14.30 9.96 47.16
CA ARG A 116 15.16 9.37 48.18
C ARG A 116 15.82 10.42 49.07
N SER A 117 16.27 11.54 48.50
CA SER A 117 16.76 12.69 49.28
C SER A 117 15.69 13.30 50.17
N GLU A 118 14.44 13.40 49.69
CA GLU A 118 13.31 13.87 50.49
C GLU A 118 12.98 12.95 51.68
N ASP A 119 13.19 11.64 51.53
CA ASP A 119 13.02 10.65 52.61
C ASP A 119 14.18 10.69 53.63
N ASP A 120 15.42 11.00 53.21
CA ASP A 120 16.61 11.06 54.08
C ASP A 120 16.71 12.40 54.88
N GLU A 121 16.06 13.47 54.43
CA GLU A 121 16.00 14.78 55.12
C GLU A 121 14.86 14.90 56.15
N ARG A 122 14.07 13.83 56.36
CA ARG A 122 12.82 13.84 57.14
C ARG A 122 12.89 13.12 58.49
#